data_AF-A0A402AQ93-F1
#
_entry.id   AF-A0A402AQ93-F1
#
_cell.length_a   1.000
_cell.length_b   1.000
_cell.length_c   1.000
_cell.angle_alpha   90.00
_cell.angle_beta   90.00
_cell.angle_gamma   90.00
#
_symmetry.space_group_name_H-M   'P 1'
#
loop_
_entity.id
_entity.type
_entity.pdbx_description
1 polymer ?
#
loop_
_entity_poly.entity_id
_entity_poly.type
_entity_poly.pdbx_seq_one_letter_code
_entity_poly.pdbx_strand_id
1 'polypeptide(L)'
;MIDKTPFFKDGDIHITGPEDAELEAVLLGLQVEATLSQKHPNPEAWIDLLTSELPLGKTLGYTLYETGKVPQWKDEGKDAAFVIDQIHGQLLQLA
;
A
#
# COMPACT_ATOMS: atom_id res chain seq x y z
N MET A 1 3.43 10.74 17.07
CA MET A 1 2.56 9.54 17.23
C MET A 1 1.54 9.65 16.11
N ILE A 2 1.67 8.83 15.07
CA ILE A 2 0.78 8.93 13.90
C ILE A 2 -0.51 8.16 14.21
N ASP A 3 -1.56 8.93 14.47
CA ASP A 3 -2.95 8.55 14.18
C ASP A 3 -3.36 9.35 12.93
N LYS A 4 -3.10 8.88 11.70
CA LYS A 4 -3.43 9.72 10.52
C LYS A 4 -4.16 9.07 9.36
N THR A 5 -4.16 7.74 9.20
CA THR A 5 -5.10 7.07 8.30
C THR A 5 -5.92 6.03 9.05
N PRO A 6 -7.19 5.81 8.68
CA PRO A 6 -8.02 4.75 9.26
C PRO A 6 -7.32 3.39 9.24
N PHE A 7 -6.46 3.13 8.24
CA PHE A 7 -5.65 1.92 8.15
C PHE A 7 -4.74 1.68 9.37
N PHE A 8 -3.88 2.64 9.73
CA PHE A 8 -2.94 2.48 10.85
C PHE A 8 -3.67 2.40 12.18
N LYS A 9 -4.76 3.18 12.30
CA LYS A 9 -5.57 3.25 13.52
C LYS A 9 -6.36 1.96 13.76
N ASP A 10 -7.05 1.45 12.74
CA ASP A 10 -7.86 0.25 12.85
C ASP A 10 -6.99 -1.03 12.88
N GLY A 11 -5.77 -0.95 12.35
CA GLY A 11 -4.80 -2.04 12.34
C GLY A 11 -3.89 -2.13 13.57
N ASP A 12 -3.99 -1.20 14.52
CA ASP A 12 -3.08 -1.06 15.68
C ASP A 12 -1.59 -1.05 15.27
N ILE A 13 -1.28 -0.39 14.15
CA ILE A 13 0.07 -0.35 13.59
C ILE A 13 0.80 0.86 14.15
N HIS A 14 1.89 0.63 14.88
CA HIS A 14 2.74 1.68 15.43
C HIS A 14 4.08 1.75 14.69
N ILE A 15 4.37 2.91 14.07
CA ILE A 15 5.68 3.16 13.46
C ILE A 15 6.65 3.69 14.52
N THR A 16 7.69 2.92 14.82
CA THR A 16 8.80 3.35 15.70
C THR A 16 10.01 3.75 14.84
N GLY A 17 10.07 5.01 14.41
CA GLY A 17 11.12 5.55 13.56
C GLY A 17 10.82 6.98 13.11
N PRO A 18 11.74 7.67 12.39
CA PRO A 18 11.42 8.95 11.75
C PRO A 18 10.18 8.76 10.85
N GLU A 19 9.27 9.74 10.89
CA GLU A 19 8.02 9.73 10.12
C GLU A 19 8.35 9.73 8.62
N ASP A 20 8.21 8.57 7.98
CA ASP A 20 8.42 8.42 6.55
C ASP A 20 7.07 8.31 5.84
N ALA A 21 6.61 9.44 5.30
CA ALA A 21 5.37 9.51 4.53
C ALA A 21 5.40 8.58 3.30
N GLU A 22 6.60 8.22 2.82
CA GLU A 22 6.76 7.30 1.70
C GLU A 22 6.44 5.86 2.14
N LEU A 23 6.87 5.44 3.33
CA LEU A 23 6.54 4.12 3.88
C LEU A 23 5.03 3.95 4.09
N GLU A 24 4.35 5.00 4.56
CA GLU A 24 2.88 4.99 4.69
C GLU A 24 2.19 4.78 3.34
N ALA A 25 2.66 5.50 2.29
CA ALA A 25 2.14 5.32 0.94
C ALA A 25 2.40 3.91 0.38
N VAL A 26 3.58 3.34 0.63
CA VAL A 26 3.94 1.96 0.24
C VAL A 26 3.01 0.94 0.89
N LEU A 27 2.80 1.04 2.21
CA LEU A 27 1.95 0.11 2.96
C LEU A 27 0.48 0.21 2.53
N LEU A 28 -0.03 1.43 2.33
CA LEU A 28 -1.37 1.64 1.80
C LEU A 28 -1.54 1.10 0.37
N GLY A 29 -0.54 1.29 -0.50
CA GLY A 29 -0.54 0.73 -1.86
C GLY A 29 -0.64 -0.80 -1.85
N LEU A 30 0.14 -1.47 -1.00
CA LEU A 30 0.06 -2.93 -0.81
C LEU A 30 -1.31 -3.37 -0.29
N GLN A 31 -1.89 -2.64 0.66
CA GLN A 31 -3.21 -2.95 1.20
C GLN A 31 -4.32 -2.82 0.15
N VAL A 32 -4.25 -1.79 -0.70
CA VAL A 32 -5.18 -1.59 -1.82
C VAL A 32 -5.07 -2.72 -2.83
N GLU A 33 -3.85 -3.09 -3.24
CA GLU A 33 -3.61 -4.22 -4.14
C GLU A 33 -4.20 -5.51 -3.57
N ALA A 34 -3.92 -5.80 -2.29
CA ALA A 34 -4.45 -6.99 -1.62
C ALA A 34 -5.99 -6.98 -1.56
N THR A 35 -6.60 -5.82 -1.30
CA THR A 35 -8.07 -5.67 -1.26
C THR A 35 -8.72 -6.01 -2.60
N LEU A 36 -8.10 -5.55 -3.70
CA LEU A 36 -8.55 -5.84 -5.07
C LEU A 36 -8.34 -7.33 -5.42
N SER A 37 -7.14 -7.86 -5.16
CA SER A 37 -6.75 -9.24 -5.46
C SER A 37 -7.55 -10.29 -4.68
N GLN A 38 -7.95 -10.00 -3.44
CA GLN A 38 -8.72 -10.92 -2.60
C GLN A 38 -10.25 -10.83 -2.80
N LYS A 39 -10.72 -10.01 -3.74
CA LYS A 39 -12.15 -9.81 -4.03
C LYS A 39 -12.95 -9.42 -2.77
N HIS A 40 -12.47 -8.40 -2.05
CA HIS A 40 -13.20 -7.83 -0.91
C HIS A 40 -14.65 -7.50 -1.34
N PRO A 41 -15.68 -7.75 -0.50
CA PRO A 41 -17.09 -7.62 -0.89
C PRO A 41 -17.47 -6.20 -1.36
N ASN A 42 -16.77 -5.17 -0.88
CA ASN A 42 -16.92 -3.77 -1.30
C ASN A 42 -15.53 -3.14 -1.40
N PRO A 43 -14.76 -3.38 -2.48
CA PRO A 43 -13.36 -2.98 -2.55
C PRO A 43 -13.22 -1.46 -2.66
N GLU A 44 -14.00 -0.82 -3.54
CA GLU A 44 -13.96 0.63 -3.79
C GLU A 44 -14.23 1.46 -2.52
N ALA A 45 -15.32 1.17 -1.81
CA ALA A 45 -15.68 1.90 -0.59
C ALA A 45 -14.63 1.74 0.53
N TRP A 46 -14.00 0.56 0.61
CA TRP A 46 -12.93 0.29 1.57
C TRP A 46 -11.65 1.04 1.20
N ILE A 47 -11.27 1.02 -0.07
CA ILE A 47 -10.10 1.73 -0.59
C ILE A 47 -10.24 3.24 -0.39
N ASP A 48 -11.41 3.81 -0.69
CA ASP A 48 -11.70 5.23 -0.48
C ASP A 48 -11.57 5.63 0.99
N LEU A 49 -12.05 4.78 1.91
CA LEU A 49 -11.91 5.00 3.34
C LEU A 49 -10.43 5.02 3.77
N LEU A 50 -9.67 3.99 3.38
CA LEU A 50 -8.28 3.82 3.81
C LEU A 50 -7.35 4.90 3.25
N THR A 51 -7.61 5.37 2.03
CA THR A 51 -6.73 6.28 1.28
C THR A 51 -7.19 7.74 1.29
N SER A 52 -8.25 8.05 2.04
CA SER A 52 -8.87 9.39 2.09
C SER A 52 -7.88 10.53 2.38
N GLU A 53 -6.91 10.30 3.26
CA GLU A 53 -5.88 11.28 3.63
C GLU A 53 -4.57 11.13 2.81
N LEU A 54 -4.44 10.07 2.01
CA LEU A 54 -3.24 9.79 1.21
C LEU A 54 -3.58 9.21 -0.18
N PRO A 55 -4.01 10.05 -1.14
CA PRO A 55 -4.42 9.62 -2.48
C PRO A 55 -3.33 8.87 -3.25
N LEU A 56 -2.05 9.15 -2.95
CA LEU A 56 -0.92 8.50 -3.59
C LEU A 56 -0.89 6.98 -3.33
N GLY A 57 -1.28 6.54 -2.12
CA GLY A 57 -1.42 5.13 -1.78
C GLY A 57 -2.49 4.44 -2.62
N LYS A 58 -3.58 5.14 -2.96
CA LYS A 58 -4.62 4.64 -3.87
C LYS A 58 -4.03 4.37 -5.26
N THR A 59 -3.41 5.39 -5.87
CA THR A 59 -2.83 5.30 -7.22
C THR A 59 -1.80 4.18 -7.33
N LEU A 60 -0.93 4.08 -6.32
CA LEU A 60 0.08 3.01 -6.25
C LEU A 60 -0.57 1.63 -6.20
N GLY A 61 -1.58 1.43 -5.35
CA GLY A 61 -2.26 0.15 -5.20
C GLY A 61 -2.98 -0.33 -6.46
N TYR A 62 -3.68 0.57 -7.18
CA TYR A 62 -4.26 0.23 -8.49
C TYR A 62 -3.17 -0.14 -9.51
N THR A 63 -2.06 0.60 -9.53
CA THR A 63 -0.95 0.31 -10.44
C THR A 63 -0.36 -1.09 -10.16
N LEU A 64 -0.14 -1.44 -8.90
CA LEU A 64 0.36 -2.76 -8.50
C LEU A 64 -0.62 -3.88 -8.87
N TYR A 65 -1.92 -3.65 -8.69
CA TYR A 65 -2.98 -4.59 -9.08
C TYR A 65 -3.03 -4.81 -10.59
N GLU A 66 -3.08 -3.72 -11.37
CA GLU A 66 -3.16 -3.77 -12.84
C GLU A 66 -1.92 -4.44 -13.46
N THR A 67 -0.74 -4.19 -12.89
CA THR A 67 0.51 -4.76 -13.38
C THR A 67 0.76 -6.19 -12.90
N GLY A 68 0.02 -6.67 -11.88
CA GLY A 68 0.19 -8.00 -11.31
C GLY A 68 1.57 -8.25 -10.69
N LYS A 69 2.31 -7.18 -10.35
CA LYS A 69 3.71 -7.27 -9.91
C LYS A 69 3.88 -7.94 -8.56
N VAL A 70 3.00 -7.65 -7.61
CA VAL A 70 3.05 -8.23 -6.26
C VAL A 70 2.85 -9.75 -6.30
N PRO A 71 1.83 -10.29 -7.00
CA PRO A 71 1.73 -11.73 -7.26
C PRO A 71 2.97 -12.31 -7.97
N GLN A 72 3.46 -11.63 -9.02
CA GLN A 72 4.65 -12.07 -9.76
C GLN A 72 5.88 -12.22 -8.83
N TRP A 73 6.17 -11.20 -8.00
CA TRP A 73 7.31 -11.24 -7.09
C TRP A 73 7.18 -12.30 -6.01
N LYS A 74 5.95 -12.53 -5.53
CA LYS A 74 5.67 -13.64 -4.61
C LYS A 74 5.98 -14.99 -5.25
N ASP A 75 5.55 -15.22 -6.48
CA ASP A 75 5.79 -16.47 -7.21
C ASP A 75 7.28 -16.67 -7.53
N GLU A 76 8.02 -15.58 -7.73
CA GLU A 76 9.48 -15.58 -7.88
C GLU A 76 10.25 -15.78 -6.56
N GLY A 77 9.55 -15.86 -5.41
CA GLY A 77 10.17 -16.02 -4.10
C GLY A 77 10.97 -14.81 -3.64
N LYS A 78 10.60 -13.60 -4.08
CA LYS A 78 11.22 -12.36 -3.61
C LYS A 78 10.84 -12.10 -2.15
N ASP A 79 11.77 -11.51 -1.41
CA ASP A 79 11.54 -11.14 -0.02
C ASP A 79 10.82 -9.79 0.10
N ALA A 80 10.35 -9.50 1.32
CA ALA A 80 9.64 -8.27 1.61
C ALA A 80 10.50 -7.01 1.38
N ALA A 81 11.81 -7.09 1.62
CA ALA A 81 12.72 -5.97 1.42
C ALA A 81 12.79 -5.58 -0.07
N PHE A 82 12.96 -6.56 -0.95
CA PHE A 82 12.92 -6.36 -2.39
C PHE A 82 11.60 -5.74 -2.85
N VAL A 83 10.47 -6.25 -2.36
CA VAL A 83 9.14 -5.74 -2.73
C VAL A 83 8.98 -4.28 -2.31
N ILE A 84 9.39 -3.94 -1.08
CA ILE A 84 9.34 -2.56 -0.58
C ILE A 84 10.22 -1.64 -1.42
N ASP A 85 11.45 -2.05 -1.75
CA ASP A 85 12.37 -1.26 -2.57
C ASP A 85 11.82 -1.00 -3.99
N GLN A 86 11.21 -2.00 -4.62
CA GLN A 86 10.61 -1.83 -5.95
C GLN A 86 9.39 -0.91 -5.92
N ILE A 87 8.55 -1.03 -4.89
CA ILE A 87 7.37 -0.19 -4.72
C ILE A 87 7.77 1.25 -4.42
N HIS A 88 8.79 1.45 -3.58
CA HIS A 88 9.36 2.76 -3.32
C HIS A 88 9.89 3.42 -4.61
N GLY A 89 10.59 2.65 -5.46
CA GLY A 89 11.01 3.13 -6.78
C GLY A 89 9.86 3.56 -7.71
N GLN A 90 8.69 2.88 -7.63
CA GLN A 90 7.50 3.28 -8.38
C GLN A 90 6.82 4.51 -7.79
N LEU A 91 6.82 4.64 -6.46
CA LEU A 91 6.30 5.82 -5.77
C LEU A 91 7.02 7.11 -6.22
N LEU A 92 8.34 7.05 -6.34
CA LEU A 92 9.15 8.18 -6.84
C LEU A 92 8.84 8.58 -8.28
N GLN A 93 8.25 7.69 -9.08
CA GLN A 93 7.81 8.00 -10.46
C GLN A 93 6.41 8.63 -10.51
N LEU A 94 5.66 8.55 -9.41
CA LEU A 94 4.29 9.07 -9.28
C LEU A 94 4.22 10.43 -8.58
N ALA A 95 5.29 10.85 -7.88
CA ALA A 95 5.42 12.13 -7.18
C ALA A 95 5.98 13.24 -8.07
#